data_AF-A0A134ARC4-F1
#
_entry.id   AF-A0A134ARC4-F1
#
_cell.length_a   1.000
_cell.length_b   1.000
_cell.length_c   1.000
_cell.angle_alpha   90.00
_cell.angle_beta   90.00
_cell.angle_gamma   90.00
#
_symmetry.space_group_name_H-M   'P 1'
#
loop_
_entity.id
_entity.type
_entity.pdbx_description
1 polymer ?
#
loop_
_entity_poly.entity_id
_entity_poly.type
_entity_poly.pdbx_seq_one_letter_code
_entity_poly.pdbx_strand_id
1 'polypeptide(L)'
;MKNYILKTLLKEKNNNLKGMLYHNLQIKFAYNSNHIEGSTLTEEQTRHIFETNSFFVENETVKVKDVIETLNHFKCFDFIIEHANEKLSEKYIKKLHFLLKSNTSDS
;
A
#
# COMPACT_ATOMS: atom_id res chain seq x y z
N MET A 1 10.41 -24.98 -0.57
CA MET A 1 9.76 -24.82 -1.89
C MET A 1 9.98 -23.39 -2.35
N LYS A 2 10.33 -23.14 -3.62
CA LYS A 2 10.63 -21.78 -4.10
C LYS A 2 9.31 -21.03 -4.32
N ASN A 3 9.04 -19.96 -3.57
CA ASN A 3 7.83 -19.15 -3.76
C ASN A 3 8.00 -18.28 -5.02
N TYR A 4 7.46 -18.76 -6.14
CA TYR A 4 7.57 -18.08 -7.44
C TYR A 4 6.87 -16.73 -7.44
N ILE A 5 5.69 -16.63 -6.81
CA ILE A 5 4.91 -15.39 -6.72
C ILE A 5 5.72 -14.33 -5.97
N LEU A 6 6.25 -14.66 -4.79
CA LEU A 6 7.05 -13.73 -4.00
C LEU A 6 8.28 -13.23 -4.78
N LYS A 7 8.96 -14.14 -5.49
CA LYS A 7 10.10 -13.77 -6.35
C LYS A 7 9.68 -12.81 -7.46
N THR A 8 8.53 -13.04 -8.09
CA THR A 8 7.97 -12.15 -9.13
C THR A 8 7.63 -10.78 -8.55
N LEU A 9 6.95 -10.72 -7.41
CA LEU A 9 6.60 -9.45 -6.75
C LEU A 9 7.84 -8.61 -6.43
N LEU A 10 8.85 -9.22 -5.82
CA LEU A 10 10.11 -8.54 -5.48
C LEU A 10 10.87 -8.07 -6.73
N LYS A 11 10.88 -8.90 -7.80
CA LYS A 11 11.50 -8.50 -9.07
C LYS A 11 10.79 -7.30 -9.68
N GLU A 12 9.46 -7.34 -9.76
CA GLU A 12 8.66 -6.27 -10.35
C GLU A 12 8.77 -4.96 -9.57
N LYS A 13 8.73 -5.03 -8.23
CA LYS A 13 8.99 -3.89 -7.34
C LYS A 13 10.36 -3.27 -7.61
N ASN A 14 11.43 -4.06 -7.56
CA ASN A 14 12.80 -3.55 -7.68
C ASN A 14 13.11 -2.93 -9.06
N ASN A 15 12.34 -3.30 -10.09
CA ASN A 15 12.47 -2.75 -11.44
C ASN A 15 11.41 -1.70 -11.77
N ASN A 16 10.55 -1.32 -10.80
CA ASN A 16 9.45 -0.36 -10.98
C ASN A 16 8.55 -0.68 -12.19
N LEU A 17 8.23 -1.97 -12.39
CA LEU A 17 7.45 -2.41 -13.55
C LEU A 17 5.97 -2.05 -13.37
N LYS A 18 5.46 -1.20 -14.27
CA LYS A 18 4.04 -0.80 -14.28
C LYS A 18 3.16 -1.86 -14.94
N GLY A 19 1.92 -1.97 -14.47
CA GLY A 19 0.92 -2.88 -15.03
C GLY A 19 1.14 -4.38 -14.77
N MET A 20 2.20 -4.75 -14.03
CA MET A 20 2.49 -6.14 -13.67
C MET A 20 1.79 -6.55 -12.36
N LEU A 21 2.05 -7.76 -11.86
CA LEU A 21 1.35 -8.32 -10.70
C LEU A 21 1.53 -7.46 -9.43
N TYR A 22 2.76 -7.07 -9.09
CA TYR A 22 3.07 -6.20 -7.95
C TYR A 22 2.31 -4.88 -8.04
N HIS A 23 2.37 -4.22 -9.20
CA HIS A 23 1.69 -2.95 -9.44
C HIS A 23 0.18 -3.05 -9.22
N ASN A 24 -0.46 -4.05 -9.83
CA ASN A 24 -1.91 -4.25 -9.71
C ASN A 24 -2.32 -4.63 -8.28
N LEU A 25 -1.57 -5.51 -7.61
CA LEU A 25 -1.86 -5.89 -6.24
C LEU A 25 -1.71 -4.71 -5.27
N GLN A 26 -0.68 -3.89 -5.45
CA GLN A 26 -0.44 -2.72 -4.60
C GLN A 26 -1.62 -1.74 -4.64
N ILE A 27 -2.13 -1.45 -5.85
CA ILE A 27 -3.31 -0.58 -6.05
C ILE A 27 -4.57 -1.23 -5.49
N LYS A 28 -4.85 -2.48 -5.90
CA LYS A 28 -6.10 -3.17 -5.52
C LYS A 28 -6.18 -3.39 -4.02
N PHE A 29 -5.08 -3.77 -3.37
CA PHE A 29 -5.11 -4.03 -1.92
C PHE A 29 -5.25 -2.74 -1.13
N ALA A 30 -4.51 -1.68 -1.49
CA ALA A 30 -4.65 -0.39 -0.82
C ALA A 30 -6.06 0.17 -0.96
N TYR A 31 -6.63 0.16 -2.18
CA TYR A 31 -7.99 0.63 -2.43
C TYR A 31 -9.01 -0.15 -1.60
N ASN A 32 -9.03 -1.49 -1.70
CA ASN A 32 -10.04 -2.30 -1.02
C ASN A 32 -9.90 -2.24 0.51
N SER A 33 -8.68 -2.33 1.04
CA SER A 33 -8.46 -2.29 2.50
C SER A 33 -8.87 -0.95 3.09
N ASN A 34 -8.42 0.15 2.48
CA ASN A 34 -8.73 1.49 2.98
C ASN A 34 -10.22 1.82 2.81
N HIS A 35 -10.88 1.33 1.74
CA HIS A 35 -12.30 1.54 1.54
C HIS A 35 -13.16 0.81 2.58
N ILE A 36 -12.75 -0.39 3.01
CA ILE A 36 -13.38 -1.10 4.14
C ILE A 36 -13.30 -0.27 5.44
N GLU A 37 -12.20 0.45 5.64
CA GLU A 37 -11.99 1.34 6.80
C GLU A 37 -12.66 2.72 6.65
N GLY A 38 -13.28 3.01 5.50
CA GLY A 38 -14.05 4.23 5.25
C GLY A 38 -13.32 5.34 4.48
N SER A 39 -12.21 5.03 3.81
CA SER A 39 -11.56 5.94 2.87
C SER A 39 -12.48 6.29 1.70
N THR A 40 -12.47 7.56 1.31
CA THR A 40 -13.28 8.07 0.18
C THR A 40 -12.51 8.09 -1.13
N LEU A 41 -11.24 7.66 -1.15
CA LEU A 41 -10.45 7.63 -2.38
C LEU A 41 -10.98 6.58 -3.36
N THR A 42 -11.14 6.98 -4.62
CA THR A 42 -11.46 6.03 -5.70
C THR A 42 -10.25 5.15 -6.02
N GLU A 43 -10.49 4.03 -6.70
CA GLU A 43 -9.40 3.17 -7.14
C GLU A 43 -8.46 3.90 -8.12
N GLU A 44 -9.01 4.77 -8.97
CA GLU A 44 -8.24 5.57 -9.91
C GLU A 44 -7.37 6.62 -9.19
N GLN A 45 -7.91 7.29 -8.17
CA GLN A 45 -7.12 8.18 -7.32
C GLN A 45 -6.01 7.41 -6.59
N THR A 46 -6.32 6.24 -6.05
CA THR A 46 -5.33 5.36 -5.40
C THR A 46 -4.19 4.98 -6.36
N ARG A 47 -4.53 4.63 -7.61
CA ARG A 47 -3.56 4.36 -8.68
C ARG A 47 -2.69 5.57 -8.99
N HIS A 48 -3.28 6.75 -9.14
CA HIS A 48 -2.51 7.96 -9.41
C HIS A 48 -1.60 8.36 -8.25
N ILE A 49 -2.05 8.21 -7.00
CA ILE A 49 -1.19 8.38 -5.82
C ILE A 49 0.02 7.44 -5.91
N PHE A 50 -0.19 6.16 -6.24
CA PHE A 50 0.89 5.20 -6.37
C PHE A 50 1.86 5.51 -7.52
N GLU A 51 1.34 5.88 -8.69
CA GLU A 51 2.14 6.05 -9.90
C GLU A 51 2.86 7.40 -9.98
N THR A 52 2.24 8.47 -9.47
CA THR A 52 2.66 9.85 -9.72
C THR A 52 2.63 10.77 -8.49
N ASN A 53 2.35 10.26 -7.28
CA ASN A 53 2.20 11.06 -6.06
C ASN A 53 1.26 12.27 -6.23
N SER A 54 0.25 12.13 -7.08
CA SER A 54 -0.69 13.18 -7.46
C SER A 54 -1.98 12.52 -7.90
N PHE A 55 -3.10 13.25 -7.87
CA PHE A 55 -4.38 12.80 -8.41
C PHE A 55 -5.29 14.01 -8.65
N PHE A 56 -6.27 13.86 -9.53
CA PHE A 56 -7.26 14.90 -9.79
C PHE A 56 -8.39 14.83 -8.77
N VAL A 57 -8.84 16.01 -8.36
CA VAL A 57 -9.99 16.18 -7.45
C VAL A 57 -11.01 17.01 -8.21
N GLU A 58 -12.14 16.39 -8.57
CA GLU A 58 -13.26 17.07 -9.21
C GLU A 58 -14.45 17.05 -8.27
N ASN A 59 -14.88 18.23 -7.81
CA ASN A 59 -16.12 18.45 -7.04
C ASN A 59 -16.27 17.69 -5.71
N GLU A 60 -15.24 16.98 -5.25
CA GLU A 60 -15.24 16.20 -4.01
C GLU A 60 -14.18 16.70 -3.02
N THR A 61 -14.45 16.57 -1.73
CA THR A 61 -13.44 16.83 -0.70
C THR A 61 -12.68 15.56 -0.40
N VAL A 62 -11.38 15.54 -0.65
CA VAL A 62 -10.51 14.43 -0.24
C VAL A 62 -9.88 14.73 1.10
N LYS A 63 -9.97 13.77 2.03
CA LYS A 63 -9.36 13.88 3.34
C LYS A 63 -7.85 13.64 3.23
N VAL A 64 -7.06 14.52 3.81
CA VAL A 64 -5.59 14.35 3.91
C VAL A 64 -5.23 13.05 4.61
N LYS A 65 -6.03 12.64 5.61
CA LYS A 65 -5.89 11.35 6.31
C LYS A 65 -5.91 10.17 5.33
N ASP A 66 -6.88 10.11 4.41
CA ASP A 66 -7.03 9.02 3.45
C ASP A 66 -5.81 8.90 2.52
N VAL A 67 -5.23 10.03 2.12
CA VAL A 67 -3.99 10.07 1.33
C VAL A 67 -2.81 9.52 2.13
N ILE A 68 -2.67 9.93 3.40
CA ILE A 68 -1.59 9.46 4.27
C ILE A 68 -1.72 7.95 4.54
N GLU A 69 -2.91 7.47 4.86
CA GLU A 69 -3.19 6.05 5.11
C GLU A 69 -2.93 5.21 3.85
N THR A 70 -3.23 5.74 2.66
CA THR A 70 -2.90 5.08 1.37
C THR A 70 -1.40 4.98 1.14
N LEU A 71 -0.64 6.07 1.36
CA LEU A 71 0.83 6.06 1.27
C LEU A 71 1.45 5.11 2.28
N ASN A 72 0.90 5.02 3.48
CA ASN A 72 1.35 4.09 4.52
C ASN A 72 1.02 2.64 4.18
N HIS A 73 -0.15 2.37 3.60
CA HIS A 73 -0.51 1.04 3.12
C HIS A 73 0.49 0.54 2.07
N PHE A 74 0.91 1.38 1.12
CA PHE A 74 1.94 1.00 0.14
C PHE A 74 3.24 0.57 0.81
N LYS A 75 3.70 1.32 1.82
CA LYS A 75 4.89 0.96 2.63
C LYS A 75 4.69 -0.34 3.41
N CYS A 76 3.49 -0.58 3.92
CA CYS A 76 3.16 -1.81 4.63
C CYS A 76 3.21 -3.02 3.71
N PHE A 77 2.65 -2.93 2.51
CA PHE A 77 2.71 -4.01 1.52
C PHE A 77 4.15 -4.32 1.11
N ASP A 78 4.95 -3.28 0.88
CA ASP A 78 6.39 -3.41 0.61
C ASP A 78 7.12 -4.16 1.71
N PHE A 79 6.91 -3.76 2.96
CA PHE A 79 7.47 -4.42 4.13
C PHE A 79 7.01 -5.89 4.21
N ILE A 80 5.74 -6.17 3.92
CA ILE A 80 5.21 -7.54 3.95
C ILE A 80 5.93 -8.43 2.95
N ILE A 81 6.07 -8.00 1.69
CA ILE A 81 6.70 -8.84 0.66
C ILE A 81 8.23 -8.95 0.84
N GLU A 82 8.90 -7.93 1.38
CA GLU A 82 10.34 -7.99 1.67
C GLU A 82 10.65 -8.95 2.81
N HIS A 83 9.76 -9.03 3.80
CA HIS A 83 9.95 -9.82 5.00
C HIS A 83 9.07 -11.08 5.05
N ALA A 84 8.48 -11.51 3.93
CA ALA A 84 7.49 -12.59 3.87
C ALA A 84 7.99 -13.97 4.34
N ASN A 85 9.32 -14.20 4.35
CA ASN A 85 9.92 -15.45 4.82
C ASN A 85 10.35 -15.39 6.30
N GLU A 86 10.22 -14.23 6.95
CA GLU A 86 10.50 -14.11 8.37
C GLU A 86 9.39 -14.72 9.20
N LYS A 87 9.75 -15.25 10.38
CA LYS A 87 8.75 -15.76 11.32
C LYS A 87 7.96 -14.59 11.91
N LEU A 88 6.63 -14.71 11.89
CA LEU A 88 5.77 -13.73 12.55
C LEU A 88 6.14 -13.59 14.02
N SER A 89 6.25 -12.34 14.47
CA SER A 89 6.61 -11.99 15.84
C SER A 89 5.85 -10.74 16.28
N GLU A 90 5.77 -10.52 17.59
CA GLU A 90 5.19 -9.29 18.13
C GLU A 90 5.90 -8.03 17.58
N LYS A 91 7.23 -8.08 17.47
CA LYS A 91 8.05 -7.00 16.89
C LYS A 91 7.64 -6.70 15.44
N TYR A 92 7.39 -7.74 14.64
CA TYR A 92 6.92 -7.61 13.26
C TYR A 92 5.57 -6.89 13.22
N ILE A 93 4.60 -7.35 14.02
CA ILE A 93 3.25 -6.78 14.06
C ILE A 93 3.30 -5.31 14.52
N LYS A 94 4.06 -5.00 15.56
CA LYS A 94 4.27 -3.63 16.04
C LYS A 94 4.91 -2.74 14.98
N LYS A 95 5.88 -3.27 14.21
CA LYS A 95 6.51 -2.53 13.12
C LYS A 95 5.51 -2.25 12.00
N LEU A 96 4.68 -3.23 11.62
CA LEU A 96 3.65 -3.06 10.61
C LEU A 96 2.61 -2.01 11.04
N HIS A 97 2.14 -2.08 12.29
CA HIS A 97 1.22 -1.09 12.85
C HIS A 97 1.83 0.32 12.86
N PHE A 98 3.09 0.44 13.29
CA PHE A 98 3.82 1.71 13.26
C PHE A 98 3.90 2.28 11.85
N LEU A 99 4.21 1.47 10.84
CA LEU A 99 4.24 1.91 9.44
C LEU A 99 2.85 2.40 8.98
N LEU A 100 1.79 1.68 9.34
CA LEU A 100 0.42 2.01 8.97
C LEU A 100 -0.06 3.34 9.58
N LYS A 101 0.27 3.58 10.86
CA LYS A 101 -0.17 4.77 11.63
C LYS A 101 0.83 5.93 11.62
N SER A 102 1.92 5.81 10.88
CA SER A 102 2.92 6.90 10.77
C SER A 102 2.30 8.16 10.17
N ASN A 103 2.43 9.31 10.84
CA ASN A 103 1.88 10.60 10.39
C ASN A 103 0.35 10.69 10.34
N THR A 104 -0.36 9.78 11.01
CA THR A 104 -1.82 9.91 11.21
C THR A 104 -2.11 10.56 12.56
N SER A 105 -3.16 11.37 12.65
CA SER A 105 -3.59 12.05 13.88
C SER A 105 -4.09 11.10 14.98
N ASP A 106 -4.47 9.87 14.60
CA ASP A 106 -4.94 8.83 15.50
C ASP A 106 -3.74 7.98 15.97
N SER A 107 -2.92 8.55 16.85
CA SER A 107 -1.80 7.86 17.52
C SER A 107 -2.19 7.37 18.90
#